data_AF-A0A7K4AEJ0-F1
#
_entry.id   AF-A0A7K4AEJ0-F1
#
_cell.length_a   1.000
_cell.length_b   1.000
_cell.length_c   1.000
_cell.angle_alpha   90.00
_cell.angle_beta   90.00
_cell.angle_gamma   90.00
#
_symmetry.space_group_name_H-M   'P 1'
#
loop_
_entity.id
_entity.type
_entity.pdbx_description
1 polymer ?
#
loop_
_entity_poly.entity_id
_entity_poly.type
_entity_poly.pdbx_seq_one_letter_code
_entity_poly.pdbx_strand_id
1 'polypeptide(L)' 'ATEIKSLQQKEKEYKQLIEAIFNESGADKWVTDKFEITRSKDYEREGFDSKGFRAEYPELYEKFKKVTQVKGGIRTKLLI' A
#
# COMPACT_ATOMS: atom_id res chain seq x y z
N ALA A 1 -4.23 22.31 -14.87
CA ALA A 1 -3.81 21.71 -13.56
C ALA A 1 -4.86 21.86 -12.45
N THR A 2 -5.93 22.65 -12.64
CA THR A 2 -7.01 22.88 -11.67
C THR A 2 -7.98 21.71 -11.53
N GLU A 3 -8.26 20.99 -12.62
CA GLU A 3 -9.20 19.85 -12.63
C GLU A 3 -8.67 18.62 -11.88
N ILE A 4 -7.38 18.33 -11.97
CA ILE A 4 -6.78 17.19 -11.24
C ILE A 4 -6.90 17.42 -9.73
N LYS A 5 -6.67 18.65 -9.26
CA LYS A 5 -6.80 18.99 -7.83
C LYS A 5 -8.25 18.88 -7.34
N SER A 6 -9.22 19.32 -8.15
CA SER A 6 -10.64 19.20 -7.77
C SER A 6 -11.11 17.75 -7.76
N LEU A 7 -10.63 16.91 -8.69
CA LEU A 7 -10.90 15.48 -8.69
C LEU A 7 -10.27 14.77 -7.49
N GLN A 8 -9.05 15.12 -7.11
CA GLN A 8 -8.40 14.60 -5.90
C GLN A 8 -9.14 14.99 -4.61
N GLN A 9 -9.68 16.20 -4.56
CA GLN A 9 -10.48 16.65 -3.42
C GLN A 9 -11.76 15.82 -3.28
N LYS A 10 -12.49 15.63 -4.39
CA LYS A 10 -13.67 14.78 -4.42
C LYS A 10 -13.35 13.34 -4.02
N GLU A 11 -12.24 12.79 -4.50
CA GLU A 11 -11.81 11.44 -4.12
C GLU A 11 -11.62 11.30 -2.61
N LYS A 12 -11.03 12.30 -1.95
CA LYS A 12 -10.87 12.30 -0.48
C LYS A 12 -12.22 12.37 0.24
N GLU A 13 -13.11 13.24 -0.20
CA GLU A 13 -14.46 13.35 0.37
C GLU A 13 -15.23 12.03 0.25
N TYR A 14 -15.15 11.37 -0.90
CA TYR A 14 -15.76 10.05 -1.09
C TYR A 14 -15.19 8.99 -0.16
N LYS A 15 -13.87 8.96 0.04
CA LYS A 15 -13.23 8.01 0.97
C LYS A 15 -13.69 8.23 2.41
N GLN A 16 -13.79 9.48 2.85
CA GLN A 16 -14.27 9.82 4.20
C GLN A 16 -15.72 9.40 4.41
N LEU A 17 -16.59 9.59 3.41
CA LEU A 17 -17.98 9.13 3.48
C LEU A 17 -18.07 7.60 3.58
N ILE A 18 -17.26 6.88 2.80
CA ILE A 18 -17.20 5.41 2.88
C ILE A 18 -16.73 4.98 4.28
N GLU A 19 -15.67 5.59 4.82
CA GLU A 19 -15.19 5.30 6.18
C GLU A 19 -16.26 5.55 7.24
N ALA A 20 -17.01 6.66 7.15
CA ALA A 20 -18.12 6.96 8.05
C ALA A 20 -19.22 5.88 7.98
N ILE A 21 -19.64 5.48 6.78
CA ILE A 21 -20.63 4.42 6.57
C ILE A 21 -20.16 3.10 7.18
N PHE A 22 -18.89 2.73 7.02
CA PHE A 22 -18.33 1.51 7.60
C PHE A 22 -18.23 1.58 9.13
N ASN A 23 -17.95 2.76 9.70
CA ASN A 23 -17.92 2.97 11.15
C ASN A 23 -19.33 2.90 11.77
N GLU A 24 -20.34 3.50 11.13
CA GLU A 24 -21.72 3.53 11.64
C GLU A 24 -22.44 2.19 11.47
N SER A 25 -22.23 1.50 10.35
CA SER A 25 -22.89 0.22 10.07
C SER A 25 -22.24 -0.97 10.78
N GLY A 26 -20.98 -0.85 11.22
CA GLY A 26 -20.19 -1.96 11.74
C GLY A 26 -19.94 -3.08 10.71
N ALA A 27 -20.27 -2.85 9.43
CA ALA A 27 -20.10 -3.83 8.37
C ALA A 27 -18.64 -3.85 7.90
N ASP A 28 -18.02 -5.03 7.85
CA ASP A 28 -16.67 -5.19 7.29
C ASP A 28 -16.67 -5.25 5.75
N LYS A 29 -17.86 -5.42 5.14
CA LYS A 29 -18.03 -5.63 3.71
C LYS A 29 -19.34 -5.03 3.21
N TRP A 30 -19.26 -4.23 2.15
CA TRP A 30 -20.40 -3.67 1.43
C TRP A 30 -20.37 -4.12 -0.03
N VAL A 31 -21.39 -4.88 -0.43
CA VAL A 31 -21.52 -5.42 -1.80
C VAL A 31 -22.71 -4.76 -2.48
N THR A 32 -22.48 -4.28 -3.70
CA THR A 32 -23.52 -3.80 -4.63
C THR A 32 -23.37 -4.52 -5.96
N ASP A 33 -24.32 -4.34 -6.88
CA ASP A 33 -24.29 -4.97 -8.21
C ASP A 33 -23.06 -4.61 -9.06
N LYS A 34 -22.35 -3.52 -8.70
CA LYS A 34 -21.24 -2.97 -9.48
C LYS A 34 -19.88 -2.99 -8.77
N PHE A 35 -19.86 -3.05 -7.45
CA PHE A 35 -18.62 -3.01 -6.67
C PHE A 35 -18.76 -3.65 -5.31
N GLU A 36 -17.65 -4.22 -4.85
CA GLU A 36 -17.44 -4.73 -3.51
C GLU A 36 -16.41 -3.83 -2.81
N ILE A 37 -16.80 -3.26 -1.66
CA ILE A 37 -15.91 -2.50 -0.79
C ILE A 37 -15.74 -3.32 0.48
N THR A 38 -14.48 -3.65 0.83
CA THR A 38 -14.16 -4.39 2.05
C THR A 38 -13.20 -3.56 2.88
N ARG A 39 -13.54 -3.35 4.15
CA ARG A 39 -12.64 -2.72 5.11
C ARG A 39 -11.64 -3.77 5.57
N SER A 40 -10.38 -3.57 5.20
CA SER A 40 -9.30 -4.35 5.80
C SER A 40 -9.11 -3.86 7.23
N LYS A 41 -9.01 -4.79 8.18
CA LYS A 41 -8.69 -4.44 9.57
C LYS A 41 -7.30 -3.82 9.62
N ASP A 42 -7.09 -2.93 10.58
CA ASP A 42 -5.76 -2.44 10.91
C ASP A 42 -4.88 -3.66 11.20
N TYR A 43 -3.75 -3.75 10.50
CA TYR A 43 -2.77 -4.79 10.70
C TYR A 43 -1.42 -4.15 10.94
N GLU A 44 -0.66 -4.73 11.86
CA GLU A 44 0.72 -4.35 12.05
C GLU A 44 1.54 -4.94 10.90
N ARG A 45 2.12 -4.05 10.09
CA ARG A 45 3.05 -4.45 9.04
C ARG A 45 4.44 -4.55 9.66
N GLU A 46 4.88 -5.77 9.92
CA GLU A 46 6.28 -6.03 10.26
C GLU A 46 7.17 -5.84 9.01
N GLY A 47 7.90 -4.73 9.00
CA GLY A 47 8.94 -4.46 8.01
C GLY A 47 10.30 -4.72 8.61
N PHE A 48 11.10 -5.58 7.99
CA PHE A 48 12.48 -5.78 8.42
C PHE A 48 13.35 -4.61 7.96
N ASP A 49 13.89 -3.83 8.90
CA ASP A 49 14.86 -2.78 8.60
C ASP A 49 16.21 -3.37 8.21
N SER A 50 16.30 -3.73 6.94
CA SER A 50 17.52 -4.30 6.35
C SER A 50 18.71 -3.34 6.39
N LYS A 51 18.47 -2.02 6.45
CA LYS A 51 19.55 -1.03 6.49
C LYS A 51 20.16 -0.94 7.89
N GLY A 52 19.31 -0.82 8.91
CA GLY A 52 19.73 -0.84 10.31
C GLY A 52 20.44 -2.16 10.65
N PHE A 53 19.86 -3.29 10.26
CA PHE A 53 20.44 -4.60 10.51
C PHE A 53 21.81 -4.80 9.85
N ARG A 54 22.02 -4.26 8.64
CA ARG A 54 23.32 -4.31 7.96
C ARG A 54 24.38 -3.45 8.65
N ALA A 55 23.98 -2.33 9.27
CA ALA A 55 24.90 -1.44 9.97
C ALA A 55 25.34 -2.01 11.33
N GLU A 56 24.41 -2.60 12.07
CA GLU A 56 24.67 -3.15 13.41
C GLU A 56 25.25 -4.57 13.38
N TYR A 57 24.80 -5.40 12.42
CA TYR A 57 25.19 -6.81 12.33
C TYR A 57 25.57 -7.21 10.89
N PRO A 58 26.68 -6.66 10.35
CA PRO A 58 27.11 -6.91 8.98
C PRO A 58 27.40 -8.39 8.71
N GLU A 59 27.96 -9.12 9.67
CA GLU A 59 28.29 -10.55 9.54
C GLU A 59 27.04 -11.42 9.42
N LEU A 60 26.00 -11.14 10.22
CA LEU A 60 24.72 -11.85 10.14
C LEU A 60 23.98 -11.48 8.87
N TYR A 61 24.03 -10.21 8.46
CA TYR A 61 23.40 -9.78 7.21
C TYR A 61 23.93 -10.57 6.02
N GLU A 62 25.25 -10.69 5.85
CA GLU A 62 25.83 -11.46 4.74
C GLU A 62 25.53 -12.96 4.84
N LYS A 63 25.48 -13.54 6.04
CA LYS A 63 25.14 -14.96 6.25
C LYS A 63 23.70 -15.31 5.81
N PHE A 64 22.75 -14.40 6.02
CA PHE A 64 21.33 -14.62 5.71
C PHE A 64 20.87 -13.99 4.39
N LYS A 65 21.78 -13.31 3.69
CA LYS A 65 21.49 -12.67 2.40
C LYS A 65 21.33 -13.71 1.30
N LYS A 66 20.07 -13.94 0.91
CA LYS A 66 19.75 -14.78 -0.25
C LYS A 66 19.92 -14.00 -1.55
N VAL A 67 20.95 -14.31 -2.33
CA VAL A 67 21.15 -13.76 -3.67
C VAL A 67 20.50 -14.68 -4.70
N THR A 68 19.50 -14.17 -5.42
CA THR A 68 18.88 -14.90 -6.55
C THR A 68 19.17 -14.12 -7.82
N GLN A 69 19.78 -14.77 -8.82
CA GLN A 69 19.95 -14.18 -10.15
C GLN A 69 18.59 -14.14 -10.85
N VAL A 70 18.05 -12.94 -11.02
CA VAL A 70 16.83 -12.70 -11.80
C VAL A 70 17.19 -12.40 -13.25
N LYS A 71 16.46 -13.01 -14.19
CA LYS A 71 16.60 -12.68 -15.62
C LYS A 71 16.26 -11.20 -15.84
N GLY A 72 17.14 -10.49 -16.55
CA GLY A 72 16.92 -9.08 -16.88
C GLY A 72 15.62 -8.89 -17.66
N GLY A 73 14.89 -7.82 -17.36
CA GLY A 73 13.68 -7.40 -18.08
C GLY A 73 13.76 -5.92 -18.43
N ILE A 74 13.21 -5.53 -19.58
CA ILE A 74 13.15 -4.13 -20.00
C ILE A 74 12.12 -3.40 -19.11
N ARG A 75 12.56 -2.36 -18.39
CA ARG A 75 11.67 -1.46 -17.62
C ARG A 75 11.53 -0.14 -18.35
N THR A 76 10.34 0.16 -18.82
CA THR A 76 9.96 1.48 -19.36
C THR A 76 9.47 2.35 -18.21
N LYS A 77 10.11 3.50 -17.98
CA LYS A 77 9.64 4.52 -17.03
C LYS A 77 9.15 5.73 -17.83
N LEU A 78 7.89 6.09 -17.64
CA LEU A 78 7.31 7.31 -18.21
C LEU A 78 7.85 8.52 -17.43
N LEU A 79 8.49 9.45 -18.13
CA LEU A 79 8.91 10.76 -17.61
C LEU A 79 7.94 11.79 -18.19
N ILE A 80 6.82 12.02 -17.52
CA ILE A 80 5.95 13.17 -17.75
C ILE A 80 5.83 13.91 -16.42
#